data_AF-A0A1K9ZCN0-F1
#
_entry.id   AF-A0A1K9ZCN0-F1
#
_cell.length_a   1.000
_cell.length_b   1.000
_cell.length_c   1.000
_cell.angle_alpha   90.00
_cell.angle_beta   90.00
_cell.angle_gamma   90.00
#
_symmetry.space_group_name_H-M   'P 1'
#
loop_
_entity.id
_entity.type
_entity.pdbx_description
1 polymer ?
#
loop_
_entity_poly.entity_id
_entity_poly.type
_entity_poly.pdbx_seq_one_letter_code
_entity_poly.pdbx_strand_id
1 'polypeptide(L)'
;MIIRHEINEQEMIDMFDLFAGSIIDGYPCEELTEYLHEAVRKLAVDQTADISKGSFTCLLKDFISCFSFDGENGRYHFRFEDVEFYGNTKVIKTEAAL
;
A
#
# COMPACT_ATOMS: atom_id res chain seq x y z
N MET A 1 8.29 -15.82 -12.23
CA MET A 1 8.44 -14.38 -12.54
C MET A 1 7.84 -13.60 -11.39
N ILE A 2 8.62 -12.74 -10.75
CA ILE A 2 8.14 -11.85 -9.68
C ILE A 2 7.71 -10.55 -10.36
N ILE A 3 6.49 -10.09 -10.06
CA ILE A 3 5.95 -8.82 -10.53
C ILE A 3 5.81 -7.89 -9.32
N ARG A 4 6.45 -6.73 -9.39
CA ARG A 4 6.35 -5.67 -8.38
C ARG A 4 5.74 -4.42 -9.01
N HIS A 5 5.00 -3.67 -8.21
CA HIS A 5 4.35 -2.44 -8.61
C HIS A 5 4.91 -1.28 -7.80
N GLU A 6 5.40 -0.23 -8.48
CA GLU A 6 5.79 1.00 -7.79
C GLU A 6 4.68 2.04 -7.98
N ILE A 7 4.12 2.52 -6.88
CA ILE A 7 3.20 3.65 -6.78
C ILE A 7 3.98 4.83 -6.18
N ASN A 8 3.58 6.06 -6.49
CA ASN A 8 4.17 7.24 -5.84
C ASN A 8 3.97 7.14 -4.31
N GLU A 9 5.04 7.37 -3.54
CA GLU A 9 5.00 7.23 -2.09
C GLU A 9 3.98 8.17 -1.43
N GLN A 10 3.88 9.42 -1.89
CA GLN A 10 2.92 10.38 -1.34
C GLN A 10 1.49 9.97 -1.65
N GLU A 11 1.23 9.53 -2.88
CA GLU A 11 -0.08 9.01 -3.29
C GLU A 11 -0.50 7.81 -2.43
N MET A 12 0.43 6.90 -2.15
CA MET A 12 0.19 5.75 -1.27
C MET A 12 -0.10 6.16 0.18
N ILE A 13 0.62 7.16 0.70
CA ILE A 13 0.38 7.72 2.04
C ILE A 13 -0.99 8.40 2.10
N ASP A 14 -1.35 9.22 1.12
CA ASP A 14 -2.63 9.92 1.09
C ASP A 14 -3.81 8.93 1.08
N MET A 15 -3.72 7.85 0.30
CA MET A 15 -4.71 6.76 0.31
C MET A 15 -4.74 6.02 1.65
N PHE A 16 -3.58 5.78 2.26
CA PHE A 16 -3.50 5.15 3.56
C PHE A 16 -4.12 6.00 4.67
N ASP A 17 -3.93 7.32 4.65
CA ASP A 17 -4.49 8.23 5.64
C ASP A 17 -6.01 8.27 5.58
N LEU A 18 -6.58 8.24 4.37
CA LEU A 18 -8.02 8.10 4.16
C LEU A 18 -8.54 6.75 4.68
N PHE A 19 -7.84 5.66 4.37
CA PHE A 19 -8.18 4.32 4.85
C PHE A 19 -8.11 4.24 6.38
N ALA A 20 -6.99 4.63 6.98
CA ALA A 20 -6.78 4.55 8.42
C ALA A 20 -7.74 5.47 9.18
N GLY A 21 -8.02 6.67 8.67
CA GLY A 21 -8.97 7.61 9.26
C GLY A 21 -10.43 7.11 9.27
N SER A 22 -10.79 6.16 8.41
CA SER A 22 -12.11 5.51 8.41
C SER A 22 -12.24 4.39 9.46
N ILE A 23 -11.12 3.80 9.89
CA ILE A 23 -11.07 2.63 10.78
C ILE A 23 -10.73 3.04 12.20
N ILE A 24 -9.80 3.98 12.36
CA ILE A 24 -9.25 4.38 13.65
C ILE A 24 -9.89 5.71 14.05
N ASP A 25 -10.76 5.68 15.05
CA ASP A 25 -11.29 6.89 15.66
C ASP A 25 -10.21 7.55 16.54
N GLY A 26 -9.70 8.69 16.09
CA GLY A 26 -8.55 9.37 16.68
C GLY A 26 -7.24 8.94 16.04
N TYR A 27 -6.55 9.89 15.42
CA TYR A 27 -5.31 9.62 14.73
C TYR A 27 -4.21 9.25 15.75
N PRO A 28 -3.42 8.18 15.50
CA PRO A 28 -2.38 7.76 16.43
C PRO A 28 -1.36 8.87 16.70
N CYS A 29 -0.61 8.79 17.81
CA CYS A 29 0.43 9.78 18.12
C CYS A 29 1.43 9.92 16.95
N GLU A 30 2.09 11.07 16.87
CA GLU A 30 2.99 11.43 15.76
C GLU A 30 4.04 10.35 15.47
N GLU A 31 4.59 9.72 16.51
CA GLU A 31 5.56 8.63 16.38
C GLU A 31 4.98 7.40 15.66
N LEU A 32 3.76 7.00 16.01
CA LEU A 32 3.09 5.87 15.38
C LEU A 32 2.64 6.20 13.95
N THR A 33 2.25 7.46 13.70
CA THR A 33 1.93 7.97 12.36
C THR A 33 3.13 7.83 11.43
N GLU A 34 4.26 8.42 11.80
CA GLU A 34 5.47 8.41 10.96
C GLU A 34 5.95 6.99 10.71
N TYR A 35 5.84 6.13 11.73
CA TYR A 35 6.15 4.72 11.59
C TYR A 35 5.24 3.99 10.56
N LEU A 36 3.93 4.25 10.58
CA LEU A 36 2.99 3.66 9.64
C LEU A 36 3.27 4.19 8.23
N HIS A 37 3.55 5.49 8.09
CA HIS A 37 3.97 6.08 6.83
C HIS A 37 5.26 5.45 6.29
N GLU A 38 6.26 5.18 7.13
CA GLU A 38 7.49 4.47 6.71
C GLU A 38 7.18 3.06 6.19
N ALA A 39 6.24 2.35 6.81
CA ALA A 39 5.79 1.05 6.33
C ALA A 39 5.06 1.16 4.99
N VAL A 40 4.18 2.15 4.85
CA VAL A 40 3.44 2.42 3.61
C VAL A 40 4.38 2.83 2.47
N ARG A 41 5.43 3.62 2.73
CA ARG A 41 6.46 3.94 1.72
C ARG A 41 7.13 2.69 1.17
N LYS A 42 7.41 1.69 2.03
CA LYS A 42 7.95 0.39 1.58
C LYS A 42 6.95 -0.37 0.71
N LEU A 43 5.68 -0.36 1.11
CA LEU A 43 4.60 -0.98 0.34
C LEU A 43 4.30 -0.25 -0.97
N ALA A 44 4.64 1.04 -1.09
CA ALA A 44 4.51 1.78 -2.34
C ALA A 44 5.47 1.22 -3.41
N VAL A 45 6.63 0.68 -3.01
CA VAL A 45 7.63 0.08 -3.91
C VAL A 45 7.41 -1.42 -4.12
N ASP A 46 7.01 -2.13 -3.06
CA ASP A 46 6.80 -3.57 -3.10
C ASP A 46 5.65 -3.97 -2.16
N GLN A 47 4.49 -4.24 -2.73
CA GLN A 47 3.29 -4.64 -1.99
C GLN A 47 3.38 -6.06 -1.45
N THR A 48 4.41 -6.82 -1.84
CA THR A 48 4.71 -8.15 -1.28
C THR A 48 5.70 -8.10 -0.14
N ALA A 49 6.23 -6.91 0.20
CA ALA A 49 7.15 -6.73 1.30
C ALA A 49 6.54 -7.27 2.59
N ASP A 50 7.26 -8.19 3.24
CA ASP A 50 6.85 -8.72 4.53
C ASP A 50 7.05 -7.66 5.61
N ILE A 51 5.99 -6.94 5.93
CA ILE A 51 5.98 -5.98 7.03
C ILE A 51 5.54 -6.71 8.29
N SER A 52 6.47 -7.46 8.88
CA SER A 52 6.29 -8.08 10.18
C SER A 52 6.58 -7.05 11.28
N LYS A 53 5.66 -6.13 11.54
CA LYS A 53 5.86 -5.20 12.65
C LYS A 53 4.63 -5.09 13.58
N GLY A 54 4.59 -5.99 14.55
CA GLY A 54 3.68 -5.92 15.71
C GLY A 54 2.19 -5.92 15.36
N SER A 55 1.38 -5.32 16.24
CA SER A 55 -0.09 -5.35 16.20
C SER A 55 -0.73 -4.68 14.98
N PHE A 56 0.02 -3.88 14.20
CA PHE A 56 -0.49 -3.14 13.04
C PHE A 56 -0.31 -3.87 11.71
N THR A 57 0.28 -5.07 11.74
CA THR A 57 0.47 -5.91 10.54
C THR A 57 -0.87 -6.18 9.83
N CYS A 58 -1.95 -6.38 10.58
CA CYS A 58 -3.27 -6.61 10.00
C CYS A 58 -3.79 -5.36 9.27
N LEU A 59 -3.66 -4.17 9.86
CA LEU A 59 -4.08 -2.91 9.25
C LEU A 59 -3.40 -2.69 7.89
N LEU A 60 -2.08 -2.91 7.81
CA LEU A 60 -1.33 -2.75 6.57
C LEU A 60 -1.69 -3.80 5.53
N LYS A 61 -1.98 -5.04 5.94
CA LYS A 61 -2.46 -6.09 5.03
C LYS A 61 -3.85 -5.79 4.50
N ASP A 62 -4.74 -5.33 5.35
CA ASP A 62 -6.09 -4.94 4.97
C ASP A 62 -6.05 -3.78 3.96
N PHE A 63 -5.21 -2.77 4.22
CA PHE A 63 -4.97 -1.68 3.28
C PHE A 63 -4.50 -2.17 1.90
N ILE A 64 -3.51 -3.06 1.85
CA ILE A 64 -3.00 -3.60 0.58
C ILE A 64 -4.04 -4.48 -0.13
N SER A 65 -4.90 -5.16 0.62
CA SER A 65 -5.97 -5.98 0.03
C SER A 65 -7.01 -5.17 -0.75
N CYS A 66 -7.09 -3.86 -0.53
CA CYS A 66 -7.95 -2.95 -1.27
C CYS A 66 -7.45 -2.64 -2.70
N PHE A 67 -6.22 -3.04 -3.04
CA PHE A 67 -5.64 -2.80 -4.35
C PHE A 67 -5.88 -3.97 -5.31
N SER A 68 -6.25 -3.64 -6.53
CA SER A 68 -6.22 -4.51 -7.71
C SER A 68 -5.18 -3.98 -8.69
N PHE A 69 -4.22 -4.82 -9.06
CA PHE A 69 -3.11 -4.44 -9.95
C PHE A 69 -3.24 -5.06 -11.33
N ASP A 70 -3.05 -4.24 -12.36
CA ASP A 70 -2.91 -4.67 -13.74
C ASP A 70 -1.42 -4.71 -14.12
N GLY A 71 -0.83 -5.91 -14.06
CA GLY A 71 0.57 -6.16 -14.41
C GLY A 71 0.90 -6.11 -15.90
N GLU A 72 -0.09 -5.96 -16.78
CA GLU A 72 0.11 -5.80 -18.22
C GLU A 72 0.16 -4.32 -18.61
N ASN A 73 -0.81 -3.54 -18.12
CA ASN A 73 -0.96 -2.13 -18.50
C ASN A 73 -0.34 -1.15 -17.51
N GLY A 74 0.17 -1.64 -16.37
CA GLY A 74 0.79 -0.79 -15.34
C GLY A 74 -0.22 0.16 -14.71
N ARG A 75 -1.34 -0.39 -14.25
CA ARG A 75 -2.39 0.37 -13.57
C ARG A 75 -2.72 -0.27 -12.23
N TYR A 76 -3.23 0.54 -11.33
CA TYR A 76 -3.82 0.05 -10.10
C TYR A 76 -5.21 0.66 -9.93
N HIS A 77 -6.06 -0.08 -9.23
CA HIS A 77 -7.33 0.38 -8.74
C HIS A 77 -7.39 0.09 -7.26
N PHE A 78 -7.56 1.14 -6.45
CA PHE A 78 -7.81 1.04 -5.03
C PHE A 78 -9.29 1.26 -4.77
N ARG A 79 -9.92 0.35 -4.02
CA ARG A 79 -11.30 0.51 -3.58
C ARG A 79 -11.43 0.16 -2.10
N PHE A 80 -11.96 1.10 -1.34
CA PHE A 80 -12.32 0.90 0.06
C PHE A 80 -13.63 1.65 0.35
N GLU A 81 -14.66 0.92 0.78
CA GLU A 81 -16.02 1.46 0.96
C GLU A 81 -16.50 2.24 -0.28
N ASP A 82 -16.88 3.52 -0.11
CA ASP A 82 -17.34 4.41 -1.18
C ASP A 82 -16.19 5.19 -1.86
N VAL A 83 -14.93 4.89 -1.51
CA VAL A 83 -13.73 5.57 -2.04
C VAL A 83 -13.06 4.72 -3.11
N GLU A 84 -12.84 5.30 -4.28
CA GLU A 84 -12.11 4.68 -5.39
C GLU A 84 -11.00 5.59 -5.91
N PHE A 85 -9.81 5.03 -6.09
CA PHE A 85 -8.69 5.67 -6.76
C PHE A 85 -8.21 4.82 -7.93
N TYR A 86 -7.93 5.47 -9.05
CA TYR A 86 -7.35 4.85 -10.24
C TYR A 86 -6.07 5.57 -10.58
N GLY A 87 -4.99 4.82 -10.74
CA GLY A 87 -3.69 5.39 -11.04
C GLY A 87 -2.83 4.50 -11.90
N ASN A 88 -1.68 5.03 -12.27
CA ASN A 88 -0.65 4.27 -12.97
C ASN A 88 0.36 3.75 -11.97
N THR A 89 0.94 2.59 -12.28
CA THR A 89 2.03 2.00 -11.51
C THR A 89 3.11 1.51 -12.46
N LYS A 90 4.36 1.67 -12.03
CA LYS A 90 5.48 1.10 -12.77
C LYS A 90 5.59 -0.39 -12.44
N VAL A 91 5.51 -1.22 -13.48
CA VAL A 91 5.59 -2.68 -13.35
C VAL A 91 7.05 -3.12 -13.52
N ILE A 92 7.58 -3.77 -12.49
CA ILE A 92 8.92 -4.37 -12.51
C ILE A 92 8.77 -5.88 -12.56
N LYS A 93 9.22 -6.47 -13.67
CA LYS A 93 9.23 -7.92 -13.89
C LYS A 93 10.65 -8.43 -13.68
N THR A 94 10.83 -9.29 -12.68
CA THR A 94 12.13 -9.92 -12.37
C THR A 94 12.00 -11.43 -12.53
N GLU A 95 12.95 -12.06 -13.23
CA GLU A 95 13.02 -13.52 -13.28
C GLU A 95 13.34 -14.06 -11.89
N ALA A 96 12.61 -15.09 -11.44
CA ALA A 96 12.98 -15.74 -10.20
C ALA A 96 14.28 -16.49 -10.48
N ALA A 97 15.37 -16.14 -9.80
CA ALA A 97 16.60 -16.89 -9.90
C ALA A 97 16.33 -18.36 -9.50
N LEU A 98 16.64 -19.28 -10.41
CA LEU A 98 16.56 -20.74 -10.21
C LEU A 98 17.53 -21.21 -9.13
#